data_AF-A0A7M7MZ87-F1
#
_entry.id   AF-A0A7M7MZ87-F1
#
_cell.length_a   1.000
_cell.length_b   1.000
_cell.length_c   1.000
_cell.angle_alpha   90.00
_cell.angle_beta   90.00
_cell.angle_gamma   90.00
#
_symmetry.space_group_name_H-M   'P 1'
#
loop_
_entity.id
_entity.type
_entity.pdbx_description
1 polymer ?
#
loop_
_entity_poly.entity_id
_entity_poly.type
_entity_poly.pdbx_seq_one_letter_code
_entity_poly.pdbx_strand_id
1 'polypeptide(L)'
;MKPICKVLAIFVSTIVVVSGQNPRVNVTEGNLVGKTVQFSENQFINVTKNVDMFLGVPFASPPTRFAPPEPMTPWEGDRNATEFSPACQQVPQPLSYPVLSEDCLYLNVYTPSPKQSGIPVMVWIHGGGFTSGSAMDYDFYGVPLVAVGDVIVVTINYRLAIFAQFSTEDEESPGNYGMLDQVAALEWVYNNIEAFGGDKNRITIFGESSGSASVSFHLVSKLSRQFFNQAIHQSGTVFRPWAFKDDPVAELEKAQELGREMGCEDRSLPLLWFPAFEMQTPWN
;
A
#
# COMPACT_ATOMS: atom_id res chain seq x y z
N MET A 1 -13.09 34.18 39.01
CA MET A 1 -12.81 33.16 37.97
C MET A 1 -11.34 33.29 37.61
N LYS A 2 -10.52 32.27 37.88
CA LYS A 2 -9.09 32.29 37.49
C LYS A 2 -8.99 32.00 35.98
N PRO A 3 -8.19 32.76 35.21
CA PRO A 3 -8.01 32.47 33.80
C PRO A 3 -7.21 31.17 33.67
N ILE A 4 -7.82 30.18 33.02
CA ILE A 4 -7.13 28.95 32.61
C ILE A 4 -6.18 29.37 31.48
N CYS A 5 -4.90 29.46 31.81
CA CYS A 5 -3.84 29.60 30.82
C CYS A 5 -3.79 28.28 30.04
N LYS A 6 -4.43 28.25 28.85
CA LYS A 6 -4.25 27.16 27.90
C LYS A 6 -2.84 27.28 27.34
N VAL A 7 -1.88 26.62 28.00
CA VAL A 7 -0.59 26.33 27.38
C VAL A 7 -0.87 25.37 26.24
N LEU A 8 -0.90 25.89 25.03
CA LEU A 8 -0.83 25.09 23.82
C LEU A 8 0.58 24.48 23.81
N ALA A 9 0.73 23.31 24.41
CA ALA A 9 1.98 22.55 24.32
C ALA A 9 2.10 22.10 22.86
N ILE A 10 2.87 22.86 22.08
CA ILE A 10 3.29 22.43 20.75
C ILE A 10 4.20 21.22 20.99
N PHE A 11 3.74 20.04 20.57
CA PHE A 11 4.51 18.80 20.65
C PHE A 11 5.73 18.95 19.72
N VAL A 12 6.92 19.11 20.30
CA VAL A 12 8.14 19.24 19.51
C VAL A 12 8.88 17.92 19.52
N SER A 13 8.35 16.92 18.81
CA SER A 13 9.20 15.84 18.32
C SER A 13 10.02 16.38 17.14
N THR A 14 11.32 16.13 17.12
CA THR A 14 12.20 16.56 16.02
C THR A 14 12.70 15.35 15.24
N ILE A 15 12.78 15.54 13.91
CA ILE A 15 13.38 14.58 12.99
C ILE A 15 14.45 15.33 12.22
N VAL A 16 15.69 14.86 12.32
CA VAL A 16 16.84 15.48 11.64
C VAL A 16 17.57 14.43 10.83
N VAL A 17 17.93 14.74 9.58
CA VAL A 17 18.77 13.86 8.76
C VAL A 17 20.16 13.78 9.39
N VAL A 18 20.65 12.56 9.62
CA VAL A 18 21.98 12.34 10.17
C VAL A 18 23.00 12.41 9.03
N SER A 19 24.01 13.27 9.17
CA SER A 19 25.13 13.33 8.23
C SER A 19 26.03 12.10 8.42
N GLY A 20 26.24 11.33 7.35
CA GLY A 20 27.02 10.08 7.39
C GLY A 20 26.93 9.29 6.10
N GLN A 21 27.44 8.05 6.12
CA GLN A 21 27.30 7.13 5.00
C GLN A 21 25.85 6.62 4.93
N ASN A 22 25.24 6.74 3.75
CA ASN A 22 23.88 6.27 3.52
C ASN A 22 23.76 4.75 3.73
N PRO A 23 22.72 4.27 4.43
CA PRO A 23 22.49 2.85 4.63
C PRO A 23 22.21 2.15 3.29
N ARG A 24 22.71 0.92 3.15
CA ARG A 24 22.61 0.10 1.94
C ARG A 24 21.97 -1.24 2.26
N VAL A 25 21.02 -1.66 1.43
CA VAL A 25 20.34 -2.97 1.55
C VAL A 25 20.26 -3.59 0.16
N ASN A 26 20.54 -4.89 0.07
CA ASN A 26 20.37 -5.66 -1.16
C ASN A 26 19.06 -6.44 -1.08
N VAL A 27 18.14 -6.17 -1.99
CA VAL A 27 16.86 -6.88 -2.16
C VAL A 27 16.94 -7.79 -3.39
N THR A 28 15.90 -8.59 -3.63
CA THR A 28 15.83 -9.52 -4.76
C THR A 28 16.03 -8.83 -6.11
N GLU A 29 15.52 -7.60 -6.28
CA GLU A 29 15.61 -6.87 -7.54
C GLU A 29 16.91 -6.05 -7.68
N GLY A 30 17.67 -5.80 -6.61
CA GLY A 30 18.92 -5.04 -6.68
C GLY A 30 19.29 -4.29 -5.40
N ASN A 31 20.28 -3.40 -5.51
CA ASN A 31 20.78 -2.64 -4.35
C ASN A 31 19.98 -1.34 -4.16
N LEU A 32 19.67 -1.03 -2.89
CA LEU A 32 19.00 0.18 -2.44
C LEU A 32 19.94 1.02 -1.57
N VAL A 33 19.88 2.33 -1.76
CA VAL A 33 20.58 3.33 -0.94
C VAL A 33 19.55 4.21 -0.24
N GLY A 34 19.43 4.07 1.08
CA GLY A 34 18.50 4.80 1.92
C GLY A 34 19.12 6.03 2.58
N LYS A 35 18.45 6.56 3.62
CA LYS A 35 18.97 7.65 4.48
C LYS A 35 18.67 7.36 5.95
N THR A 36 19.50 7.89 6.84
CA THR A 36 19.28 7.79 8.29
C THR A 36 18.75 9.11 8.84
N VAL A 37 17.72 9.03 9.68
CA VAL A 37 17.18 10.17 10.44
C VAL A 37 17.26 9.89 11.93
N GLN A 38 17.39 10.94 12.74
CA GLN A 38 17.29 10.85 14.19
C GLN A 38 15.94 11.39 14.62
N PHE A 39 15.16 10.54 15.28
CA PHE A 39 13.95 10.92 15.99
C PHE A 39 14.32 11.30 17.42
N SER A 40 13.83 12.44 17.90
CA SER A 40 13.95 12.84 19.31
C SER A 40 12.62 13.38 19.82
N GLU A 41 12.16 12.85 20.95
CA GLU A 41 11.05 13.36 21.75
C GLU A 41 11.49 13.34 23.21
N ASN A 42 11.62 14.51 23.82
CA ASN A 42 12.22 14.67 25.15
C ASN A 42 11.23 15.15 26.23
N GLN A 43 9.97 15.39 25.87
CA GLN A 43 8.99 15.95 26.81
C GLN A 43 8.17 14.87 27.53
N PHE A 44 7.81 13.79 26.84
CA PHE A 44 6.87 12.80 27.36
C PHE A 44 7.49 11.40 27.46
N ILE A 45 8.15 10.96 26.39
CA ILE A 45 8.68 9.59 26.29
C ILE A 45 10.20 9.54 26.44
N ASN A 46 10.89 10.68 26.28
CA ASN A 46 12.34 10.80 26.43
C ASN A 46 13.12 9.77 25.60
N VAL A 47 12.81 9.71 24.30
CA VAL A 47 13.39 8.79 23.32
C VAL A 47 14.20 9.58 22.29
N THR A 48 15.45 9.17 22.09
CA THR A 48 16.27 9.57 20.95
C THR A 48 16.79 8.32 20.25
N LYS A 49 16.40 8.11 18.99
CA LYS A 49 16.74 6.91 18.20
C LYS A 49 17.00 7.28 16.75
N ASN A 50 17.94 6.55 16.13
CA ASN A 50 18.16 6.64 14.70
C ASN A 50 17.27 5.62 13.97
N VAL A 51 16.75 6.00 12.82
CA VAL A 51 15.89 5.19 11.95
C VAL A 51 16.45 5.28 10.53
N ASP A 52 16.70 4.13 9.92
CA ASP A 52 17.04 4.04 8.51
C ASP A 52 15.75 3.99 7.69
N MET A 53 15.73 4.76 6.60
CA MET A 53 14.59 4.91 5.71
C MET A 53 14.97 4.55 4.28
N PHE A 54 14.14 3.72 3.65
CA PHE A 54 14.20 3.38 2.24
C PHE A 54 12.85 3.76 1.64
N LEU A 55 12.80 4.86 0.91
CA LEU A 55 11.58 5.46 0.37
C LEU A 55 11.50 5.22 -1.15
N GLY A 56 10.28 5.06 -1.67
CA GLY A 56 10.07 4.92 -3.12
C GLY A 56 10.71 3.65 -3.69
N VAL A 57 10.64 2.54 -2.96
CA VAL A 57 11.14 1.24 -3.42
C VAL A 57 10.06 0.58 -4.29
N PRO A 58 10.33 0.25 -5.57
CA PRO A 58 9.33 -0.39 -6.42
C PRO A 58 9.09 -1.82 -5.97
N PHE A 59 7.82 -2.22 -5.86
CA PHE A 59 7.46 -3.62 -5.61
C PHE A 59 6.87 -4.31 -6.86
N ALA A 60 6.52 -3.54 -7.88
CA ALA A 60 6.00 -4.01 -9.16
C ALA A 60 6.47 -3.09 -10.29
N SER A 61 6.38 -3.56 -11.53
CA SER A 61 6.61 -2.74 -12.72
C SER A 61 5.53 -1.65 -12.84
N PRO A 62 5.81 -0.54 -13.56
CA PRO A 62 4.80 0.47 -13.86
C PRO A 62 3.52 -0.18 -14.41
N PRO A 63 2.34 0.14 -13.86
CA PRO A 63 1.15 -0.64 -14.15
C PRO A 63 0.68 -0.42 -15.58
N THR A 64 0.39 -1.52 -16.27
CA THR A 64 -0.48 -1.48 -17.44
C THR A 64 -1.91 -1.22 -16.94
N ARG A 65 -2.60 -0.27 -17.58
CA ARG A 65 -3.97 0.09 -17.17
C ARG A 65 -4.88 -1.12 -17.21
N PHE A 66 -5.68 -1.26 -16.14
CA PHE A 66 -6.68 -2.32 -16.00
C PHE A 66 -6.12 -3.72 -16.21
N ALA A 67 -4.87 -3.94 -15.78
CA ALA A 67 -4.23 -5.24 -15.75
C ALA A 67 -3.67 -5.53 -14.35
N PRO A 68 -3.53 -6.82 -13.96
CA PRO A 68 -2.76 -7.20 -12.77
C PRO A 68 -1.35 -6.57 -12.75
N PRO A 69 -0.80 -6.26 -11.57
CA PRO A 69 0.57 -5.78 -11.46
C PRO A 69 1.56 -6.85 -11.94
N GLU A 70 2.58 -6.43 -12.69
CA GLU A 70 3.65 -7.32 -13.13
C GLU A 70 4.86 -7.22 -12.21
N PRO A 71 5.64 -8.30 -12.03
CA PRO A 71 6.87 -8.27 -11.26
C PRO A 71 7.83 -7.17 -11.74
N MET A 72 8.55 -6.57 -10.80
CA MET A 72 9.57 -5.57 -11.14
C MET A 72 10.78 -6.23 -11.81
N THR A 73 11.28 -5.65 -12.90
CA THR A 73 12.53 -6.11 -13.51
C THR A 73 13.71 -5.75 -12.60
N PRO A 74 14.63 -6.69 -12.33
CA PRO A 74 15.85 -6.39 -11.57
C PRO A 74 16.67 -5.26 -12.22
N TRP A 75 17.35 -4.46 -11.40
CA TRP A 75 18.20 -3.37 -11.85
C TRP A 75 19.66 -3.61 -11.46
N GLU A 76 20.56 -3.08 -12.29
CA GLU A 76 21.99 -3.05 -11.97
C GLU A 76 22.36 -1.79 -11.19
N GLY A 77 23.36 -1.91 -10.32
CA GLY A 77 23.87 -0.79 -9.53
C GLY A 77 22.98 -0.39 -8.34
N ASP A 78 23.21 0.84 -7.87
CA ASP A 78 22.52 1.40 -6.72
C ASP A 78 21.28 2.18 -7.14
N ARG A 79 20.13 1.84 -6.58
CA ARG A 79 18.92 2.66 -6.70
C ARG A 79 18.79 3.59 -5.50
N ASN A 80 18.57 4.87 -5.79
CA ASN A 80 18.31 5.87 -4.77
C ASN A 80 16.92 5.66 -4.15
N ALA A 81 16.87 5.37 -2.85
CA ALA A 81 15.66 5.17 -2.06
C ALA A 81 15.59 6.20 -0.90
N THR A 82 15.94 7.46 -1.18
CA THR A 82 15.94 8.54 -0.18
C THR A 82 14.75 9.49 -0.28
N GLU A 83 13.93 9.33 -1.32
CA GLU A 83 12.77 10.19 -1.63
C GLU A 83 11.52 9.35 -1.82
N PHE A 84 10.37 9.91 -1.45
CA PHE A 84 9.10 9.24 -1.69
C PHE A 84 8.79 9.20 -3.18
N SER A 85 8.17 8.10 -3.61
CA SER A 85 7.58 7.99 -4.95
C SER A 85 6.34 8.89 -5.08
N PRO A 86 5.86 9.15 -6.32
CA PRO A 86 4.54 9.73 -6.53
C PRO A 86 3.43 8.94 -5.85
N ALA A 87 2.35 9.63 -5.48
CA ALA A 87 1.09 8.97 -5.11
C ALA A 87 0.38 8.47 -6.37
N CYS A 88 -0.45 7.43 -6.23
CA CYS A 88 -1.23 6.91 -7.36
C CYS A 88 -2.23 7.94 -7.89
N GLN A 89 -2.51 7.86 -9.18
CA GLN A 89 -3.49 8.72 -9.85
C GLN A 89 -4.84 8.70 -9.11
N GLN A 90 -5.27 9.88 -8.67
CA GLN A 90 -6.48 10.09 -7.88
C GLN A 90 -6.95 11.54 -8.05
N VAL A 91 -8.15 11.86 -7.56
CA VAL A 91 -8.60 13.26 -7.52
C VAL A 91 -7.66 14.06 -6.62
N PRO A 92 -7.05 15.17 -7.10
CA PRO A 92 -6.15 15.97 -6.28
C PRO A 92 -6.82 16.43 -4.99
N GLN A 93 -6.23 16.05 -3.86
CA GLN A 93 -6.69 16.49 -2.55
C GLN A 93 -5.99 17.82 -2.19
N PRO A 94 -6.69 18.81 -1.63
CA PRO A 94 -6.08 20.08 -1.24
C PRO A 94 -4.98 19.81 -0.18
N LEU A 95 -3.73 20.09 -0.54
CA LEU A 95 -2.52 19.97 0.29
C LEU A 95 -1.89 18.58 0.45
N SER A 96 -2.35 17.53 -0.26
CA SER A 96 -1.95 16.16 0.12
C SER A 96 -0.72 15.61 -0.59
N TYR A 97 -0.52 15.86 -1.89
CA TYR A 97 0.50 15.15 -2.68
C TYR A 97 1.29 16.05 -3.62
N PRO A 98 2.64 15.99 -3.60
CA PRO A 98 3.47 16.81 -4.48
C PRO A 98 3.38 16.36 -5.94
N VAL A 99 3.21 15.06 -6.20
CA VAL A 99 3.16 14.46 -7.54
C VAL A 99 2.18 13.28 -7.56
N LEU A 100 1.33 13.24 -8.59
CA LEU A 100 0.47 12.10 -8.93
C LEU A 100 0.99 11.41 -10.20
N SER A 101 0.94 10.08 -10.23
CA SER A 101 1.40 9.27 -11.37
C SER A 101 0.63 7.94 -11.44
N GLU A 102 0.53 7.35 -12.63
CA GLU A 102 0.15 5.94 -12.78
C GLU A 102 1.33 5.01 -12.43
N ASP A 103 2.57 5.43 -12.68
CA ASP A 103 3.76 4.77 -12.13
C ASP A 103 3.86 5.09 -10.63
N CYS A 104 3.17 4.29 -9.82
CA CYS A 104 2.97 4.54 -8.39
C CYS A 104 3.11 3.31 -7.49
N LEU A 105 3.44 2.13 -8.04
CA LEU A 105 3.55 0.86 -7.30
C LEU A 105 4.86 0.75 -6.51
N TYR A 106 4.94 1.57 -5.48
CA TYR A 106 6.09 1.72 -4.61
C TYR A 106 5.69 1.57 -3.13
N LEU A 107 6.67 1.23 -2.31
CA LEU A 107 6.56 1.16 -0.86
C LEU A 107 7.71 1.89 -0.18
N ASN A 108 7.56 2.13 1.12
CA ASN A 108 8.60 2.68 1.97
C ASN A 108 8.88 1.72 3.13
N VAL A 109 10.15 1.57 3.50
CA VAL A 109 10.59 0.75 4.64
C VAL A 109 11.31 1.64 5.65
N TYR A 110 10.89 1.56 6.92
CA TYR A 110 11.48 2.24 8.06
C TYR A 110 12.00 1.16 9.04
N THR A 111 13.28 1.19 9.37
CA THR A 111 13.91 0.15 10.21
C THR A 111 14.84 0.75 11.27
N PRO A 112 14.98 0.12 12.46
CA PRO A 112 15.88 0.61 13.50
C PRO A 112 17.33 0.73 13.00
N SER A 113 18.03 1.79 13.44
CA SER A 113 19.45 2.01 13.18
C SER A 113 20.22 2.10 14.52
N PRO A 114 21.20 1.22 14.79
CA PRO A 114 21.78 0.22 13.88
C PRO A 114 20.81 -0.94 13.57
N LYS A 115 21.00 -1.54 12.39
CA LYS A 115 20.19 -2.67 11.91
C LYS A 115 20.24 -3.84 12.90
N GLN A 116 19.07 -4.33 13.28
CA GLN A 116 18.88 -5.51 14.12
C GLN A 116 18.34 -6.67 13.27
N SER A 117 18.12 -7.85 13.87
CA SER A 117 17.57 -9.02 13.18
C SER A 117 16.41 -9.60 13.97
N GLY A 118 15.44 -10.21 13.28
CA GLY A 118 14.27 -10.81 13.92
C GLY A 118 13.22 -9.79 14.37
N ILE A 119 13.25 -8.57 13.81
CA ILE A 119 12.37 -7.47 14.21
C ILE A 119 10.95 -7.71 13.65
N PRO A 120 9.87 -7.52 14.46
CA PRO A 120 8.51 -7.60 13.96
C PRO A 120 8.27 -6.58 12.84
N VAL A 121 7.46 -6.95 11.87
CA VAL A 121 7.17 -6.11 10.70
C VAL A 121 5.71 -5.68 10.75
N MET A 122 5.44 -4.40 10.60
CA MET A 122 4.09 -3.84 10.49
C MET A 122 3.92 -3.22 9.10
N VAL A 123 2.98 -3.75 8.30
CA VAL A 123 2.69 -3.27 6.95
C VAL A 123 1.39 -2.47 6.95
N TRP A 124 1.52 -1.17 6.72
CA TRP A 124 0.42 -0.21 6.69
C TRP A 124 -0.24 -0.17 5.31
N ILE A 125 -1.56 -0.38 5.30
CA ILE A 125 -2.42 -0.19 4.14
C ILE A 125 -3.31 1.03 4.40
N HIS A 126 -3.09 2.10 3.64
CA HIS A 126 -3.78 3.36 3.86
C HIS A 126 -5.28 3.30 3.51
N GLY A 127 -6.06 4.14 4.19
CA GLY A 127 -7.48 4.38 3.93
C GLY A 127 -7.73 5.29 2.72
N GLY A 128 -8.87 5.99 2.73
CA GLY A 128 -9.26 6.93 1.67
C GLY A 128 -10.34 6.43 0.71
N GLY A 129 -11.20 5.51 1.16
CA GLY A 129 -12.39 5.06 0.42
C GLY A 129 -12.08 4.30 -0.87
N PHE A 130 -10.85 3.79 -1.01
CA PHE A 130 -10.28 3.25 -2.26
C PHE A 130 -10.18 4.28 -3.41
N THR A 131 -10.38 5.56 -3.13
CA THR A 131 -10.37 6.64 -4.14
C THR A 131 -9.21 7.62 -3.96
N SER A 132 -8.65 7.71 -2.76
CA SER A 132 -7.55 8.60 -2.42
C SER A 132 -6.63 7.97 -1.36
N GLY A 133 -5.49 8.60 -1.10
CA GLY A 133 -4.51 8.17 -0.10
C GLY A 133 -3.13 7.91 -0.71
N SER A 134 -2.12 7.76 0.15
CA SER A 134 -0.76 7.43 -0.27
C SER A 134 0.08 6.82 0.86
N ALA A 135 1.10 6.05 0.48
CA ALA A 135 2.17 5.60 1.39
C ALA A 135 2.99 6.77 1.98
N MET A 136 2.88 7.97 1.41
CA MET A 136 3.61 9.16 1.86
C MET A 136 2.81 10.05 2.83
N ASP A 137 1.56 9.68 3.13
CA ASP A 137 0.67 10.45 4.01
C ASP A 137 1.36 10.71 5.36
N TYR A 138 1.45 11.98 5.75
CA TYR A 138 2.21 12.42 6.93
C TYR A 138 1.74 11.75 8.23
N ASP A 139 0.43 11.52 8.36
CA ASP A 139 -0.18 10.86 9.50
C ASP A 139 0.33 9.42 9.71
N PHE A 140 0.92 8.81 8.67
CA PHE A 140 1.43 7.44 8.68
C PHE A 140 2.94 7.37 8.45
N TYR A 141 3.65 8.47 8.69
CA TYR A 141 5.11 8.51 8.66
C TYR A 141 5.70 7.53 9.70
N GLY A 142 6.40 6.48 9.26
CA GLY A 142 6.75 5.33 10.11
C GLY A 142 7.80 5.59 11.20
N VAL A 143 8.55 6.69 11.15
CA VAL A 143 9.70 6.94 12.04
C VAL A 143 9.35 6.90 13.53
N PRO A 144 8.28 7.56 14.04
CA PRO A 144 7.96 7.52 15.47
C PRO A 144 7.64 6.10 15.94
N LEU A 145 6.91 5.32 15.13
CA LEU A 145 6.53 3.95 15.50
C LEU A 145 7.76 3.02 15.53
N VAL A 146 8.71 3.16 14.60
CA VAL A 146 9.98 2.43 14.64
C VAL A 146 10.81 2.84 15.86
N ALA A 147 10.93 4.15 16.12
CA ALA A 147 11.76 4.67 17.20
C ALA A 147 11.28 4.26 18.60
N VAL A 148 9.96 4.11 18.79
CA VAL A 148 9.36 3.82 20.10
C VAL A 148 8.96 2.35 20.24
N GLY A 149 8.53 1.71 19.16
CA GLY A 149 7.96 0.36 19.18
C GLY A 149 8.95 -0.77 18.92
N ASP A 150 10.20 -0.48 18.53
CA ASP A 150 11.21 -1.46 18.11
C ASP A 150 10.65 -2.45 17.06
N VAL A 151 9.93 -1.91 16.06
CA VAL A 151 9.37 -2.64 14.91
C VAL A 151 9.94 -2.09 13.60
N ILE A 152 9.82 -2.86 12.51
CA ILE A 152 9.95 -2.35 11.15
C ILE A 152 8.57 -1.92 10.67
N VAL A 153 8.47 -0.74 10.05
CA VAL A 153 7.24 -0.28 9.43
C VAL A 153 7.43 -0.26 7.92
N VAL A 154 6.44 -0.80 7.20
CA VAL A 154 6.33 -0.70 5.75
C VAL A 154 5.03 0.04 5.41
N THR A 155 5.07 1.01 4.52
CA THR A 155 3.87 1.68 3.99
C THR A 155 3.79 1.45 2.49
N ILE A 156 2.63 1.06 1.96
CA ILE A 156 2.47 0.68 0.55
C ILE A 156 1.53 1.63 -0.19
N ASN A 157 1.86 1.93 -1.45
CA ASN A 157 0.88 2.43 -2.41
C ASN A 157 0.13 1.26 -3.04
N TYR A 158 -1.07 1.54 -3.52
CA TYR A 158 -1.84 0.67 -4.41
C TYR A 158 -2.68 1.57 -5.33
N ARG A 159 -3.04 1.11 -6.53
CA ARG A 159 -3.89 1.90 -7.44
C ARG A 159 -5.20 2.27 -6.75
N LEU A 160 -5.76 3.43 -7.13
CA LEU A 160 -6.99 3.97 -6.56
C LEU A 160 -8.03 4.29 -7.63
N ALA A 161 -9.26 4.51 -7.20
CA ALA A 161 -10.40 4.91 -8.02
C ALA A 161 -10.59 3.99 -9.23
N ILE A 162 -10.84 4.56 -10.41
CA ILE A 162 -11.09 3.80 -11.63
C ILE A 162 -9.90 2.90 -12.01
N PHE A 163 -8.67 3.35 -11.78
CA PHE A 163 -7.45 2.60 -12.10
C PHE A 163 -7.33 1.32 -11.27
N ALA A 164 -8.01 1.25 -10.13
CA ALA A 164 -7.98 0.13 -9.21
C ALA A 164 -9.17 -0.82 -9.31
N GLN A 165 -10.32 -0.29 -9.72
CA GLN A 165 -11.61 -0.95 -9.56
C GLN A 165 -12.41 -1.08 -10.86
N PHE A 166 -11.91 -0.57 -11.99
CA PHE A 166 -12.59 -0.72 -13.28
C PHE A 166 -12.81 -2.21 -13.55
N SER A 167 -14.05 -2.56 -13.87
CA SER A 167 -14.46 -3.93 -14.12
C SER A 167 -15.49 -3.94 -15.24
N THR A 168 -15.34 -4.85 -16.19
CA THR A 168 -16.36 -5.21 -17.18
C THR A 168 -17.13 -6.46 -16.75
N GLU A 169 -16.86 -7.00 -15.55
CA GLU A 169 -17.47 -8.22 -15.02
C GLU A 169 -17.29 -9.46 -15.94
N ASP A 170 -16.28 -9.42 -16.80
CA ASP A 170 -15.84 -10.48 -17.70
C ASP A 170 -14.30 -10.61 -17.67
N GLU A 171 -13.75 -11.44 -18.56
CA GLU A 171 -12.31 -11.72 -18.59
C GLU A 171 -11.46 -10.56 -19.13
N GLU A 172 -12.07 -9.59 -19.84
CA GLU A 172 -11.33 -8.46 -20.44
C GLU A 172 -10.86 -7.47 -19.37
N SER A 173 -11.65 -7.26 -18.32
CA SER A 173 -11.26 -6.48 -17.16
C SER A 173 -11.98 -6.99 -15.91
N PRO A 174 -11.44 -7.99 -15.19
CA PRO A 174 -12.10 -8.58 -14.02
C PRO A 174 -12.05 -7.70 -12.75
N GLY A 175 -11.33 -6.57 -12.79
CA GLY A 175 -11.26 -5.62 -11.69
C GLY A 175 -10.33 -6.04 -10.54
N ASN A 176 -10.53 -5.42 -9.37
CA ASN A 176 -9.72 -5.62 -8.16
C ASN A 176 -8.21 -5.36 -8.31
N TYR A 177 -7.79 -4.59 -9.30
CA TYR A 177 -6.38 -4.26 -9.55
C TYR A 177 -5.68 -3.66 -8.33
N GLY A 178 -6.34 -2.77 -7.58
CA GLY A 178 -5.78 -2.21 -6.35
C GLY A 178 -5.59 -3.26 -5.24
N MET A 179 -6.43 -4.30 -5.19
CA MET A 179 -6.21 -5.43 -4.26
C MET A 179 -5.05 -6.30 -4.72
N LEU A 180 -4.90 -6.53 -6.02
CA LEU A 180 -3.77 -7.26 -6.59
C LEU A 180 -2.44 -6.53 -6.37
N ASP A 181 -2.44 -5.19 -6.42
CA ASP A 181 -1.28 -4.38 -6.07
C ASP A 181 -0.87 -4.61 -4.61
N GLN A 182 -1.83 -4.68 -3.68
CA GLN A 182 -1.56 -4.97 -2.28
C GLN A 182 -1.04 -6.41 -2.11
N VAL A 183 -1.53 -7.39 -2.87
CA VAL A 183 -0.98 -8.75 -2.89
C VAL A 183 0.50 -8.71 -3.31
N ALA A 184 0.83 -8.03 -4.40
CA ALA A 184 2.19 -7.90 -4.89
C ALA A 184 3.11 -7.21 -3.87
N ALA A 185 2.63 -6.16 -3.20
CA ALA A 185 3.39 -5.49 -2.14
C ALA A 185 3.64 -6.41 -0.93
N LEU A 186 2.64 -7.18 -0.51
CA LEU A 186 2.79 -8.15 0.60
C LEU A 186 3.77 -9.28 0.24
N GLU A 187 3.71 -9.77 -0.98
CA GLU A 187 4.67 -10.76 -1.50
C GLU A 187 6.10 -10.19 -1.51
N TRP A 188 6.27 -8.96 -1.99
CA TRP A 188 7.57 -8.28 -1.99
C TRP A 188 8.13 -8.16 -0.56
N VAL A 189 7.29 -7.73 0.40
CA VAL A 189 7.69 -7.62 1.81
C VAL A 189 8.10 -8.99 2.34
N TYR A 190 7.30 -10.03 2.12
CA TYR A 190 7.60 -11.38 2.57
C TYR A 190 8.97 -11.89 2.05
N ASN A 191 9.28 -11.59 0.79
CA ASN A 191 10.51 -12.03 0.15
C ASN A 191 11.76 -11.21 0.54
N ASN A 192 11.59 -9.94 0.93
CA ASN A 192 12.72 -9.00 1.09
C ASN A 192 12.97 -8.49 2.51
N ILE A 193 12.00 -8.59 3.42
CA ILE A 193 12.08 -7.85 4.69
C ILE A 193 13.22 -8.30 5.62
N GLU A 194 13.70 -9.54 5.46
CA GLU A 194 14.86 -10.06 6.18
C GLU A 194 16.14 -9.24 5.88
N ALA A 195 16.28 -8.69 4.66
CA ALA A 195 17.42 -7.84 4.29
C ALA A 195 17.49 -6.53 5.12
N PHE A 196 16.33 -6.05 5.55
CA PHE A 196 16.14 -4.87 6.40
C PHE A 196 16.19 -5.19 7.90
N GLY A 197 16.35 -6.47 8.27
CA GLY A 197 16.38 -6.94 9.67
C GLY A 197 15.05 -7.50 10.20
N GLY A 198 14.02 -7.57 9.36
CA GLY A 198 12.70 -8.07 9.74
C GLY A 198 12.64 -9.58 9.86
N ASP A 199 11.63 -10.06 10.58
CA ASP A 199 11.25 -11.47 10.59
C ASP A 199 10.02 -11.68 9.70
N LYS A 200 10.18 -12.39 8.58
CA LYS A 200 9.07 -12.69 7.66
C LYS A 200 7.98 -13.56 8.29
N ASN A 201 8.24 -14.21 9.42
CA ASN A 201 7.25 -14.97 10.18
C ASN A 201 6.57 -14.15 11.28
N ARG A 202 6.82 -12.83 11.33
CA ARG A 202 6.20 -11.89 12.28
C ARG A 202 5.71 -10.64 11.56
N ILE A 203 5.04 -10.83 10.43
CA ILE A 203 4.42 -9.76 9.66
C ILE A 203 2.99 -9.51 10.16
N THR A 204 2.71 -8.28 10.56
CA THR A 204 1.39 -7.77 10.92
C THR A 204 0.92 -6.79 9.85
N ILE A 205 -0.19 -7.08 9.19
CA ILE A 205 -0.86 -6.10 8.33
C ILE A 205 -1.81 -5.23 9.16
N PHE A 206 -1.84 -3.93 8.90
CA PHE A 206 -2.73 -3.02 9.61
C PHE A 206 -3.19 -1.88 8.71
N GLY A 207 -4.39 -1.37 8.97
CA GLY A 207 -5.00 -0.33 8.14
C GLY A 207 -6.17 0.35 8.84
N GLU A 208 -6.55 1.51 8.31
CA GLU A 208 -7.71 2.30 8.76
C GLU A 208 -8.72 2.49 7.62
N SER A 209 -10.01 2.56 7.95
CA SER A 209 -11.10 2.78 6.98
C SER A 209 -11.07 1.77 5.82
N SER A 210 -10.96 2.22 4.57
CA SER A 210 -10.81 1.32 3.40
C SER A 210 -9.55 0.45 3.47
N GLY A 211 -8.48 0.92 4.10
CA GLY A 211 -7.29 0.11 4.39
C GLY A 211 -7.60 -1.00 5.39
N SER A 212 -8.43 -0.74 6.40
CA SER A 212 -8.92 -1.77 7.33
C SER A 212 -9.84 -2.80 6.64
N ALA A 213 -10.61 -2.36 5.64
CA ALA A 213 -11.35 -3.25 4.75
C ALA A 213 -10.39 -4.10 3.89
N SER A 214 -9.33 -3.53 3.31
CA SER A 214 -8.25 -4.28 2.64
C SER A 214 -7.64 -5.36 3.54
N VAL A 215 -7.28 -5.02 4.78
CA VAL A 215 -6.80 -6.01 5.77
C VAL A 215 -7.81 -7.16 5.89
N SER A 216 -9.11 -6.87 5.86
CA SER A 216 -10.17 -7.89 5.96
C SER A 216 -10.25 -8.78 4.72
N PHE A 217 -10.09 -8.18 3.54
CA PHE A 217 -9.99 -8.94 2.28
C PHE A 217 -8.77 -9.86 2.28
N HIS A 218 -7.62 -9.41 2.78
CA HIS A 218 -6.41 -10.24 2.88
C HIS A 218 -6.53 -11.40 3.86
N LEU A 219 -7.33 -11.25 4.93
CA LEU A 219 -7.61 -12.37 5.85
C LEU A 219 -8.36 -13.53 5.17
N VAL A 220 -9.20 -13.24 4.17
CA VAL A 220 -10.02 -14.25 3.48
C VAL A 220 -9.45 -14.67 2.13
N SER A 221 -8.59 -13.86 1.52
CA SER A 221 -8.01 -14.11 0.20
C SER A 221 -6.91 -15.18 0.24
N LYS A 222 -7.09 -16.23 -0.58
CA LYS A 222 -6.07 -17.27 -0.78
C LYS A 222 -4.80 -16.75 -1.46
N LEU A 223 -4.85 -15.60 -2.13
CA LEU A 223 -3.70 -15.03 -2.84
C LEU A 223 -2.67 -14.39 -1.89
N SER A 224 -3.10 -13.94 -0.70
CA SER A 224 -2.25 -13.17 0.22
C SER A 224 -2.09 -13.77 1.61
N ARG A 225 -2.93 -14.74 1.99
CA ARG A 225 -2.97 -15.28 3.36
C ARG A 225 -1.61 -15.79 3.85
N GLN A 226 -0.77 -16.31 2.95
CA GLN A 226 0.54 -16.86 3.27
C GLN A 226 1.62 -15.81 3.59
N PHE A 227 1.40 -14.52 3.27
CA PHE A 227 2.43 -13.48 3.39
C PHE A 227 2.44 -12.73 4.72
N PHE A 228 1.52 -13.05 5.64
CA PHE A 228 1.43 -12.38 6.94
C PHE A 228 0.88 -13.27 8.06
N ASN A 229 1.11 -12.86 9.31
CA ASN A 229 0.84 -13.65 10.51
C ASN A 229 -0.28 -13.05 11.34
N GLN A 230 -0.37 -11.72 11.41
CA GLN A 230 -1.29 -10.99 12.28
C GLN A 230 -1.97 -9.85 11.52
N ALA A 231 -3.11 -9.38 12.04
CA ALA A 231 -3.89 -8.33 11.43
C ALA A 231 -4.45 -7.36 12.49
N ILE A 232 -4.46 -6.07 12.18
CA ILE A 232 -5.11 -5.02 13.00
C ILE A 232 -6.07 -4.23 12.09
N HIS A 233 -7.32 -4.09 12.53
CA HIS A 233 -8.39 -3.43 11.78
C HIS A 233 -8.87 -2.19 12.53
N GLN A 234 -8.71 -1.01 11.94
CA GLN A 234 -9.17 0.25 12.51
C GLN A 234 -10.34 0.79 11.69
N SER A 235 -11.56 0.71 12.22
CA SER A 235 -12.75 1.36 11.63
C SER A 235 -13.16 0.93 10.21
N GLY A 236 -12.86 -0.30 9.77
CA GLY A 236 -13.36 -0.84 8.49
C GLY A 236 -13.30 -2.36 8.41
N THR A 237 -14.27 -2.98 7.73
CA THR A 237 -14.30 -4.45 7.51
C THR A 237 -14.91 -4.79 6.15
N VAL A 238 -14.69 -6.01 5.68
CA VAL A 238 -15.30 -6.56 4.45
C VAL A 238 -16.84 -6.60 4.50
N PHE A 239 -17.44 -6.57 5.69
CA PHE A 239 -18.90 -6.62 5.85
C PHE A 239 -19.60 -5.26 5.67
N ARG A 240 -18.85 -4.19 5.37
CA ARG A 240 -19.42 -2.87 5.13
C ARG A 240 -19.92 -2.77 3.68
N PRO A 241 -21.14 -2.27 3.42
CA PRO A 241 -21.65 -2.14 2.06
C PRO A 241 -20.80 -1.25 1.13
N TRP A 242 -20.01 -0.33 1.68
CA TRP A 242 -19.10 0.50 0.90
C TRP A 242 -17.79 -0.22 0.53
N ALA A 243 -17.50 -1.39 1.10
CA ALA A 243 -16.22 -2.06 0.95
C ALA A 243 -16.12 -2.93 -0.30
N PHE A 244 -17.26 -3.36 -0.86
CA PHE A 244 -17.35 -4.18 -2.06
C PHE A 244 -18.54 -3.73 -2.89
N LYS A 245 -18.55 -4.12 -4.16
CA LYS A 245 -19.66 -3.89 -5.08
C LYS A 245 -20.41 -5.21 -5.23
N ASP A 246 -21.72 -5.19 -4.99
CA ASP A 246 -22.56 -6.39 -4.91
C ASP A 246 -23.52 -6.56 -6.09
N ASP A 247 -23.48 -5.62 -7.05
CA ASP A 247 -24.30 -5.63 -8.25
C ASP A 247 -23.42 -5.60 -9.52
N PRO A 248 -23.07 -6.77 -10.09
CA PRO A 248 -22.29 -6.88 -11.32
C PRO A 248 -22.92 -6.16 -12.51
N VAL A 249 -24.27 -6.14 -12.61
CA VAL A 249 -24.96 -5.50 -13.73
C VAL A 249 -24.74 -3.98 -13.66
N ALA A 250 -24.89 -3.40 -12.48
CA ALA A 250 -24.63 -1.98 -12.27
C ALA A 250 -23.16 -1.59 -12.54
N GLU A 251 -22.19 -2.48 -12.26
CA GLU A 251 -20.79 -2.23 -12.57
C GLU A 251 -20.48 -2.29 -14.06
N LEU A 252 -21.03 -3.27 -14.77
CA LEU A 252 -20.95 -3.33 -16.23
C LEU A 252 -21.58 -2.09 -16.87
N GLU A 253 -22.75 -1.65 -16.41
CA GLU A 253 -23.41 -0.44 -16.93
C GLU A 253 -22.54 0.82 -16.75
N LYS A 254 -21.92 0.99 -15.56
CA LYS A 254 -20.97 2.09 -15.30
C LYS A 254 -19.75 2.02 -16.20
N ALA A 255 -19.21 0.82 -16.44
CA ALA A 255 -18.07 0.64 -17.32
C ALA A 255 -18.40 1.02 -18.77
N GLN A 256 -19.56 0.60 -19.27
CA GLN A 256 -20.05 0.97 -20.59
C GLN A 256 -20.37 2.46 -20.71
N GLU A 257 -20.95 3.08 -19.67
CA GLU A 257 -21.20 4.51 -19.62
C GLU A 257 -19.90 5.30 -19.71
N LEU A 258 -18.89 4.95 -18.89
CA LEU A 258 -17.57 5.53 -18.97
C LEU A 258 -16.96 5.37 -20.36
N GLY A 259 -17.08 4.18 -20.97
CA GLY A 259 -16.63 3.93 -22.34
C GLY A 259 -17.27 4.90 -23.34
N ARG A 260 -18.59 5.10 -23.27
CA ARG A 260 -19.32 6.06 -24.12
C ARG A 260 -18.86 7.50 -23.89
N GLU A 261 -18.67 7.92 -22.63
CA GLU A 261 -18.18 9.26 -22.29
C GLU A 261 -16.76 9.52 -22.81
N MET A 262 -15.92 8.49 -22.83
CA MET A 262 -14.55 8.55 -23.37
C MET A 262 -14.49 8.38 -24.90
N GLY A 263 -15.63 8.22 -25.58
CA GLY A 263 -15.69 8.03 -27.03
C GLY A 263 -15.21 6.67 -27.52
N CYS A 264 -15.20 5.65 -26.64
CA CYS A 264 -15.01 4.27 -27.07
C CYS A 264 -16.22 3.82 -27.89
N GLU A 265 -15.98 3.33 -29.11
CA GLU A 265 -17.05 2.81 -29.95
C GLU A 265 -17.68 1.58 -29.29
N ASP A 266 -19.01 1.59 -29.17
CA ASP A 266 -19.78 0.41 -28.80
C ASP A 266 -19.72 -0.58 -29.97
N ARG A 267 -18.63 -1.34 -30.05
CA ARG A 267 -18.61 -2.56 -30.85
C ARG A 267 -19.52 -3.52 -30.12
N SER A 268 -20.81 -3.41 -30.40
CA SER A 268 -21.78 -4.48 -30.17
C SER A 268 -21.13 -5.78 -30.65
N LEU A 269 -20.56 -6.54 -29.71
CA LEU A 269 -20.35 -7.95 -29.94
C LEU A 269 -21.77 -8.47 -30.14
N PRO A 270 -22.13 -9.00 -31.32
CA PRO A 270 -23.45 -9.58 -31.49
C PRO A 270 -23.62 -10.57 -30.35
N LEU A 271 -24.77 -10.49 -29.64
CA LEU A 271 -25.21 -11.46 -28.65
C LEU A 271 -25.20 -12.85 -29.30
N LEU A 272 -24.03 -13.48 -29.32
CA LEU A 272 -23.90 -14.90 -29.55
C LEU A 272 -24.35 -15.50 -28.23
N TRP A 273 -25.65 -15.78 -28.20
CA TRP A 273 -26.31 -16.68 -27.29
C TRP A 273 -25.37 -17.86 -26.98
N PHE A 274 -24.74 -17.84 -25.81
CA PHE A 274 -24.14 -19.04 -25.26
C PHE A 274 -25.31 -19.96 -24.90
N PRO A 275 -25.42 -21.16 -25.49
CA PRO A 275 -26.39 -22.13 -25.03
C PRO A 275 -26.06 -22.42 -23.57
N ALA A 276 -27.10 -22.44 -22.73
CA ALA A 276 -27.00 -22.92 -21.36
C ALA A 276 -26.20 -24.24 -21.35
N PHE A 277 -25.03 -24.22 -20.72
CA PHE A 277 -24.27 -25.42 -20.45
C PHE A 277 -25.14 -26.31 -19.54
N GLU A 278 -25.55 -27.46 -20.07
CA GLU A 278 -26.12 -28.53 -19.26
C GLU A 278 -25.11 -28.88 -18.15
N MET A 279 -25.55 -28.74 -16.90
CA MET A 279 -24.93 -29.43 -15.77
C MET A 279 -25.05 -30.93 -16.02
N GLN A 280 -24.02 -31.54 -16.59
CA GLN A 280 -23.79 -32.96 -16.41
C GLN A 280 -22.86 -33.13 -15.21
N THR A 281 -23.47 -33.42 -14.05
CA THR A 281 -22.81 -34.23 -13.02
C THR A 281 -22.33 -35.54 -13.65
N PRO A 282 -21.23 -36.13 -13.15
CA PRO A 282 -21.49 -37.20 -12.18
C PRO A 282 -20.52 -37.20 -10.99
N TRP A 283 -21.12 -37.38 -9.83
CA TRP A 283 -20.52 -38.18 -8.78
C TRP A 283 -20.30 -39.60 -9.29
N ASN A 284 -19.04 -40.04 -9.29
CA ASN A 284 -18.56 -41.36 -8.86
C ASN A 284 -17.05 -41.32 -8.75
#